data_AF-A0A0P0WU86-F1
#
_entry.id   AF-A0A0P0WU86-F1
#
_cell.length_a   1.000
_cell.length_b   1.000
_cell.length_c   1.000
_cell.angle_alpha   90.00
_cell.angle_beta   90.00
_cell.angle_gamma   90.00
#
_symmetry.space_group_name_H-M   'P 1'
#
loop_
_entity.id
_entity.type
_entity.pdbx_description
1 polymer ?
#
loop_
_entity_poly.entity_id
_entity_poly.type
_entity_poly.pdbx_seq_one_letter_code
_entity_poly.pdbx_strand_id
1 'polypeptide(L)'
;RRKRYHRHTPRQIQQLEAMFKECPHPDENQRAQLSRELGLEPRQIKFWFQNRRTQMKAQHERADNCFLRAENDKIRCENIAIREALKNVICPTCGGPPVGEDYFDEQKLRMENARLKEELDRVSNLTSK
;
A
#
# COMPACT_ATOMS: atom_id res chain seq x y z
N ARG A 1 38.90 1.63 17.58
CA ARG A 1 39.30 2.10 16.22
C ARG A 1 38.20 1.72 15.22
N ARG A 2 37.58 2.68 14.50
CA ARG A 2 36.58 2.37 13.45
C ARG A 2 37.30 1.77 12.24
N LYS A 3 36.90 0.58 11.77
CA LYS A 3 37.47 -0.05 10.55
C LYS A 3 37.14 0.84 9.34
N ARG A 4 38.15 1.16 8.53
CA ARG A 4 38.03 1.98 7.32
C ARG A 4 37.22 1.19 6.28
N TYR A 5 36.03 1.69 5.95
CA TYR A 5 35.14 1.03 4.99
C TYR A 5 35.70 1.19 3.58
N HIS A 6 36.03 0.08 2.92
CA HIS A 6 36.47 0.07 1.52
C HIS A 6 35.28 -0.25 0.62
N ARG A 7 35.08 0.57 -0.40
CA ARG A 7 34.05 0.34 -1.42
C ARG A 7 34.48 -0.84 -2.29
N HIS A 8 33.57 -1.75 -2.58
CA HIS A 8 33.83 -2.85 -3.52
C HIS A 8 34.13 -2.30 -4.92
N THR A 9 35.02 -2.96 -5.64
CA THR A 9 35.35 -2.61 -7.03
C THR A 9 34.18 -2.95 -7.97
N PRO A 10 34.11 -2.34 -9.17
CA PRO A 10 33.07 -2.69 -10.15
C PRO A 10 33.05 -4.18 -10.50
N ARG A 11 34.22 -4.81 -10.65
CA ARG A 11 34.33 -6.26 -10.88
C ARG A 11 33.75 -7.08 -9.72
N GLN A 12 34.06 -6.70 -8.47
CA GLN A 12 33.51 -7.37 -7.29
C GLN A 12 31.98 -7.24 -7.25
N ILE A 13 31.45 -6.04 -7.51
CA ILE A 13 30.00 -5.79 -7.56
C ILE A 13 29.35 -6.65 -8.65
N GLN A 14 29.93 -6.70 -9.84
CA GLN A 14 29.39 -7.48 -10.96
C GLN A 14 29.28 -8.98 -10.63
N GLN A 15 30.32 -9.57 -10.04
CA GLN A 15 30.31 -10.99 -9.66
C GLN A 15 29.33 -11.26 -8.50
N LEU A 16 29.26 -10.36 -7.51
CA LEU A 16 28.28 -10.43 -6.43
C LEU A 16 26.84 -10.36 -6.97
N GLU A 17 26.58 -9.47 -7.94
CA GLU A 17 25.27 -9.36 -8.59
C GLU A 17 24.93 -10.56 -9.46
N ALA A 18 25.90 -11.13 -10.18
CA ALA A 18 25.72 -12.36 -10.94
C ALA A 18 25.30 -13.52 -10.03
N MET A 19 26.06 -13.76 -8.95
CA MET A 19 25.72 -14.77 -7.95
C MET A 19 24.37 -14.50 -7.29
N PHE A 20 24.02 -13.23 -7.02
CA PHE A 20 22.73 -12.88 -6.43
C PHE A 20 21.54 -13.24 -7.33
N LYS A 21 21.69 -13.08 -8.65
CA LYS A 21 20.64 -13.46 -9.62
C LYS A 21 20.39 -14.97 -9.62
N GLU A 22 21.43 -15.76 -9.42
CA GLU A 22 21.35 -17.23 -9.37
C GLU A 22 20.90 -17.73 -7.99
N CYS A 23 21.48 -17.18 -6.92
CA CYS A 23 21.21 -17.57 -5.54
C CYS A 23 21.22 -16.34 -4.60
N PRO A 24 20.05 -15.75 -4.27
CA PRO A 24 19.96 -14.61 -3.34
C PRO A 24 20.29 -14.94 -1.88
N HIS A 25 20.33 -16.23 -1.54
CA HIS A 25 20.56 -16.77 -0.20
C HIS A 25 21.68 -17.82 -0.23
N PRO A 26 22.93 -17.42 -0.57
CA PRO A 26 24.02 -18.37 -0.68
C PRO A 26 24.33 -18.97 0.70
N ASP A 27 24.62 -20.26 0.72
CA ASP A 27 25.04 -20.98 1.92
C ASP A 27 26.47 -20.63 2.35
N GLU A 28 27.00 -21.29 3.38
CA GLU A 28 28.34 -21.00 3.88
C GLU A 28 29.46 -21.36 2.89
N ASN A 29 29.32 -22.48 2.17
CA ASN A 29 30.31 -22.95 1.21
C ASN A 29 30.38 -22.00 0.01
N GLN A 30 29.23 -21.60 -0.52
CA GLN A 30 29.12 -20.63 -1.62
C GLN A 30 29.71 -19.28 -1.22
N ARG A 31 29.42 -18.79 0.00
CA ARG A 31 30.03 -17.55 0.50
C ARG A 31 31.54 -17.66 0.68
N ALA A 32 32.04 -18.81 1.15
CA ALA A 32 33.47 -19.04 1.33
C ALA A 32 34.21 -19.10 -0.02
N GLN A 33 33.60 -19.72 -1.04
CA GLN A 33 34.13 -19.72 -2.40
C GLN A 33 34.19 -18.31 -2.98
N LEU A 34 33.09 -17.56 -2.91
CA LEU A 34 33.02 -16.19 -3.43
C LEU A 34 33.98 -15.23 -2.71
N SER A 35 34.18 -15.44 -1.40
CA SER A 35 35.19 -14.73 -0.60
C SER A 35 36.60 -14.92 -1.17
N ARG A 36 36.99 -16.15 -1.49
CA ARG A 36 38.30 -16.46 -2.10
C ARG A 36 38.44 -15.85 -3.49
N GLU A 37 37.43 -15.99 -4.33
CA GLU A 37 37.46 -15.47 -5.72
C GLU A 37 37.56 -13.95 -5.79
N LEU A 38 36.91 -13.24 -4.85
CA LEU A 38 36.83 -11.78 -4.84
C LEU A 38 37.88 -11.10 -3.95
N GLY A 39 38.64 -11.88 -3.16
CA GLY A 39 39.57 -11.36 -2.16
C GLY A 39 38.86 -10.53 -1.08
N LEU A 40 37.64 -10.93 -0.70
CA LEU A 40 36.81 -10.25 0.29
C LEU A 40 36.64 -11.10 1.53
N GLU A 41 36.51 -10.49 2.70
CA GLU A 41 36.22 -11.22 3.93
C GLU A 41 34.83 -11.89 3.86
N PRO A 42 34.65 -13.13 4.38
CA PRO A 42 33.35 -13.81 4.36
C PRO A 42 32.20 -12.98 4.97
N ARG A 43 32.53 -12.15 5.96
CA ARG A 43 31.58 -11.21 6.57
C ARG A 43 31.11 -10.11 5.61
N GLN A 44 31.99 -9.62 4.72
CA GLN A 44 31.61 -8.65 3.69
C GLN A 44 30.64 -9.27 2.70
N ILE A 45 30.88 -10.53 2.28
CA ILE A 45 29.96 -11.27 1.43
C ILE A 45 28.59 -11.38 2.11
N LYS A 46 28.54 -11.89 3.35
CA LYS A 46 27.29 -12.02 4.13
C LYS A 46 26.49 -10.71 4.17
N PHE A 47 27.14 -9.59 4.49
CA PHE A 47 26.47 -8.31 4.57
C PHE A 47 26.08 -7.73 3.23
N TRP A 48 26.88 -7.95 2.18
CA TRP A 48 26.51 -7.51 0.86
C TRP A 48 25.21 -8.17 0.41
N PHE A 49 25.07 -9.49 0.59
CA PHE A 49 23.82 -10.21 0.26
C PHE A 49 22.64 -9.77 1.14
N GLN A 50 22.87 -9.54 2.44
CA GLN A 50 21.83 -9.01 3.33
C GLN A 50 21.34 -7.63 2.86
N ASN A 51 22.27 -6.70 2.61
CA ASN A 51 21.95 -5.35 2.15
C ASN A 51 21.28 -5.36 0.78
N ARG A 52 21.73 -6.23 -0.13
CA ARG A 52 21.15 -6.36 -1.46
C ARG A 52 19.69 -6.82 -1.41
N ARG A 53 19.36 -7.80 -0.56
CA ARG A 53 17.96 -8.21 -0.33
C ARG A 53 17.11 -7.09 0.24
N THR A 54 17.62 -6.38 1.25
CA THR A 54 16.91 -5.22 1.83
C THR A 54 16.67 -4.14 0.77
N GLN A 55 17.67 -3.84 -0.07
CA GLN A 55 17.54 -2.87 -1.15
C GLN A 55 16.48 -3.30 -2.18
N MET A 56 16.49 -4.57 -2.59
CA MET A 56 15.52 -5.12 -3.54
C MET A 56 14.09 -5.03 -2.98
N LYS A 57 13.89 -5.45 -1.72
CA LYS A 57 12.60 -5.34 -1.03
C LYS A 57 12.12 -3.89 -1.00
N ALA A 58 12.98 -2.96 -0.57
CA ALA A 58 12.64 -1.54 -0.51
C ALA A 58 12.38 -0.91 -1.89
N GLN A 59 12.98 -1.43 -2.96
CA GLN A 59 12.71 -0.98 -4.33
C GLN A 59 11.34 -1.46 -4.80
N HIS A 60 11.00 -2.73 -4.54
CA HIS A 60 9.70 -3.29 -4.88
C HIS A 60 8.57 -2.58 -4.13
N GLU A 61 8.70 -2.42 -2.80
CA GLU A 61 7.70 -1.73 -1.98
C GLU A 61 7.45 -0.29 -2.45
N ARG A 62 8.51 0.42 -2.87
CA ARG A 62 8.38 1.76 -3.45
C ARG A 62 7.63 1.74 -4.78
N ALA A 63 7.96 0.80 -5.67
CA ALA A 63 7.28 0.67 -6.95
C ALA A 63 5.79 0.33 -6.76
N ASP A 64 5.48 -0.60 -5.87
CA ASP A 64 4.11 -0.99 -5.54
C ASP A 64 3.33 0.17 -4.94
N ASN A 65 3.95 0.94 -4.02
CA ASN A 65 3.31 2.12 -3.44
C ASN A 65 3.00 3.19 -4.50
N CYS A 66 3.93 3.42 -5.43
CA CYS A 66 3.70 4.34 -6.55
C CYS A 66 2.53 3.87 -7.43
N PHE A 67 2.47 2.57 -7.74
CA PHE A 67 1.38 1.99 -8.52
C PHE A 67 0.03 2.14 -7.81
N LEU A 68 -0.05 1.76 -6.52
CA LEU A 68 -1.27 1.85 -5.73
C LEU A 68 -1.78 3.29 -5.58
N ARG A 69 -0.87 4.27 -5.45
CA ARG A 69 -1.24 5.69 -5.43
C ARG A 69 -1.87 6.13 -6.75
N ALA A 70 -1.26 5.77 -7.88
CA ALA A 70 -1.79 6.10 -9.19
C ALA A 70 -3.20 5.49 -9.42
N GLU A 71 -3.38 4.23 -9.03
CA GLU A 71 -4.69 3.57 -9.15
C GLU A 71 -5.73 4.20 -8.19
N ASN A 72 -5.31 4.58 -6.97
CA ASN A 72 -6.19 5.27 -6.04
C ASN A 72 -6.64 6.62 -6.57
N ASP A 73 -5.73 7.41 -7.14
CA ASP A 73 -6.06 8.71 -7.73
C ASP A 73 -7.01 8.56 -8.92
N LYS A 74 -6.80 7.55 -9.76
CA LYS A 74 -7.71 7.21 -10.86
C LYS A 74 -9.12 6.88 -10.35
N ILE A 75 -9.22 5.97 -9.38
CA ILE A 75 -10.51 5.60 -8.75
C ILE A 75 -11.17 6.82 -8.12
N ARG A 76 -10.40 7.72 -7.47
CA ARG A 76 -10.93 8.96 -6.89
C ARG A 76 -11.49 9.89 -7.97
N CYS A 77 -10.79 10.08 -9.08
CA CYS A 77 -11.28 10.87 -10.22
C CYS A 77 -12.56 10.27 -10.81
N GLU A 78 -12.61 8.94 -11.00
CA GLU A 78 -13.81 8.25 -11.48
C GLU A 78 -15.00 8.43 -10.52
N ASN A 79 -14.79 8.29 -9.22
CA ASN A 79 -15.83 8.51 -8.21
C ASN A 79 -16.34 9.96 -8.22
N ILE A 80 -15.46 10.95 -8.36
CA ILE A 80 -15.86 12.36 -8.46
C ILE A 80 -16.71 12.57 -9.71
N ALA A 81 -16.29 12.04 -10.85
CA ALA A 81 -17.04 12.16 -12.10
C ALA A 81 -18.42 11.49 -12.02
N ILE A 82 -18.51 10.31 -11.41
CA ILE A 82 -19.78 9.60 -11.18
C ILE A 82 -20.69 10.41 -10.25
N ARG A 83 -20.17 10.91 -9.11
CA ARG A 83 -20.95 11.74 -8.18
C ARG A 83 -21.48 12.99 -8.87
N GLU A 84 -20.66 13.68 -9.66
CA GLU A 84 -21.10 14.87 -10.39
C GLU A 84 -22.13 14.55 -11.47
N ALA A 85 -21.98 13.43 -12.19
CA ALA A 85 -22.97 12.98 -13.17
C ALA A 85 -24.33 12.68 -12.51
N LEU A 86 -24.33 12.07 -11.32
CA LEU A 86 -25.54 11.73 -10.58
C LEU A 86 -26.21 12.94 -9.90
N LYS A 87 -25.48 14.02 -9.68
CA LYS A 87 -25.97 15.24 -8.99
C LYS A 87 -27.16 15.89 -9.67
N ASN A 88 -27.36 15.70 -10.97
CA ASN A 88 -28.47 16.32 -11.71
C ASN A 88 -29.50 15.28 -12.23
N VAL A 89 -29.31 14.00 -11.90
CA VAL A 89 -30.24 12.94 -12.30
C VAL A 89 -31.45 12.96 -11.39
N ILE A 90 -32.63 13.13 -11.99
CA ILE A 90 -33.93 13.08 -11.32
C ILE A 90 -34.64 11.80 -11.77
N CYS A 91 -35.21 11.05 -10.83
CA CYS A 91 -35.98 9.85 -11.16
C CYS A 91 -37.28 10.23 -11.90
N PRO A 92 -37.53 9.72 -13.12
CA PRO A 92 -38.71 10.09 -13.90
C PRO A 92 -40.02 9.56 -13.31
N THR A 93 -39.96 8.56 -12.42
CA THR A 93 -41.15 7.91 -11.83
C THR A 93 -41.59 8.54 -10.51
N CYS A 94 -40.66 9.06 -9.70
CA CYS A 94 -40.99 9.66 -8.38
C CYS A 94 -40.66 11.15 -8.27
N GLY A 95 -39.98 11.76 -9.25
CA GLY A 95 -39.61 13.18 -9.24
C GLY A 95 -38.72 13.59 -8.07
N GLY A 96 -38.12 12.62 -7.37
CA GLY A 96 -37.34 12.85 -6.17
C GLY A 96 -36.15 13.79 -6.43
N PRO A 97 -35.76 14.62 -5.43
CA PRO A 97 -34.73 15.61 -5.62
C PRO A 97 -33.40 14.97 -6.05
N PRO A 98 -32.56 15.71 -6.79
CA PRO A 98 -31.22 15.25 -7.14
C PRO A 98 -30.46 14.77 -5.90
N VAL A 99 -29.64 13.73 -6.09
CA VAL A 99 -28.86 13.12 -5.03
C VAL A 99 -27.90 14.15 -4.43
N GLY A 100 -28.26 14.73 -3.28
CA GLY A 100 -27.45 15.74 -2.59
C GLY A 100 -26.15 15.16 -1.99
N GLU A 101 -25.18 16.04 -1.70
CA GLU A 101 -23.89 15.68 -1.04
C GLU A 101 -24.07 14.76 0.18
N ASP A 102 -25.17 14.95 0.91
CA ASP A 102 -25.52 14.27 2.16
C ASP A 102 -26.17 12.90 1.97
N TYR A 103 -26.61 12.54 0.76
CA TYR A 103 -27.39 11.31 0.52
C TYR A 103 -26.57 10.03 0.68
N PHE A 104 -25.23 10.12 0.60
CA PHE A 104 -24.31 8.99 0.73
C PHE A 104 -23.54 8.95 2.05
N ASP A 105 -23.83 9.86 2.99
CA ASP A 105 -23.25 9.76 4.34
C ASP A 105 -24.02 8.68 5.12
N GLU A 106 -23.66 7.42 4.87
CA GLU A 106 -24.25 6.24 5.51
C GLU A 106 -24.19 6.36 7.04
N GLN A 107 -23.15 7.01 7.57
CA GLN A 107 -23.00 7.22 9.00
C GLN A 107 -24.01 8.24 9.53
N LYS A 108 -24.23 9.36 8.81
CA LYS A 108 -25.30 10.32 9.13
C LYS A 108 -26.69 9.69 9.03
N LEU A 109 -26.95 8.91 7.98
CA LEU A 109 -28.23 8.19 7.81
C LEU A 109 -28.46 7.16 8.92
N ARG A 110 -27.44 6.45 9.38
CA ARG A 110 -27.54 5.53 10.51
C ARG A 110 -27.86 6.26 11.82
N MET A 111 -27.21 7.40 12.08
CA MET A 111 -27.48 8.22 13.26
C MET A 111 -28.92 8.76 13.25
N GLU A 112 -29.39 9.26 12.12
CA GLU A 112 -30.75 9.80 11.99
C GLU A 112 -31.81 8.70 12.17
N ASN A 113 -31.61 7.52 11.56
CA ASN A 113 -32.51 6.38 11.76
C ASN A 113 -32.58 5.91 13.21
N ALA A 114 -31.46 5.93 13.94
CA ALA A 114 -31.45 5.59 15.36
C ALA A 114 -32.28 6.61 16.16
N ARG A 115 -32.09 7.90 15.89
CA ARG A 115 -32.85 8.98 16.53
C ARG A 115 -34.35 8.88 16.25
N LEU A 116 -34.74 8.70 14.99
CA LEU A 116 -36.14 8.60 14.60
C LEU A 116 -36.82 7.38 15.22
N LYS A 117 -36.10 6.26 15.40
CA LYS A 117 -36.61 5.08 16.13
C LYS A 117 -36.88 5.41 17.60
N GLU A 118 -35.97 6.10 18.28
CA GLU A 118 -36.19 6.52 19.68
C GLU A 118 -37.36 7.49 19.82
N GLU A 119 -37.53 8.42 18.88
CA GLU A 119 -38.68 9.33 18.86
C GLU A 119 -39.99 8.55 18.62
N LEU A 120 -39.99 7.59 17.69
CA LEU A 120 -41.15 6.73 17.42
C LEU A 120 -41.52 5.89 18.66
N ASP A 121 -40.55 5.28 19.32
CA ASP A 121 -40.77 4.51 20.55
C ASP A 121 -41.33 5.40 21.66
N ARG A 122 -40.80 6.61 21.81
CA ARG A 122 -41.29 7.59 22.79
C ARG A 122 -42.74 8.00 22.52
N VAL A 123 -43.07 8.31 21.27
CA VAL A 123 -44.43 8.68 20.87
C VAL A 123 -45.38 7.49 21.01
N SER A 124 -44.97 6.30 20.58
CA SER A 124 -45.75 5.06 20.72
C SER A 124 -46.08 4.75 22.19
N ASN A 125 -45.13 4.99 23.10
CA ASN A 125 -45.34 4.80 24.53
C ASN A 125 -46.25 5.87 25.16
N LEU A 126 -46.36 7.05 24.55
CA LEU A 126 -47.29 8.10 24.95
C LEU A 126 -48.72 7.83 24.43
N THR A 127 -48.85 7.22 23.24
CA THR A 127 -50.13 6.91 22.62
C THR A 127 -50.73 5.58 23.07
N SER A 128 -49.94 4.70 23.68
CA SER A 128 -50.37 3.39 24.21
C SER A 128 -50.86 3.43 25.67
N LYS A 129 -51.30 4.60 26.16
CA LYS A 129 -51.95 4.78 27.47
C LYS A 129 -53.41 5.20 27.32
#